data_AF-A0A8X6UVF2-F1
#
_entry.id   AF-A0A8X6UVF2-F1
#
_cell.length_a   1.000
_cell.length_b   1.000
_cell.length_c   1.000
_cell.angle_alpha   90.00
_cell.angle_beta   90.00
_cell.angle_gamma   90.00
#
_symmetry.space_group_name_H-M   'P 1'
#
loop_
_entity.id
_entity.type
_entity.pdbx_description
1 polymer ?
#
loop_
_entity_poly.entity_id
_entity_poly.type
_entity_poly.pdbx_seq_one_letter_code
_entity_poly.pdbx_strand_id
1 'polypeptide(L)'
;MPRGTYHENVTSFQGMELTVTNWKDNKQVLLLSTYAGDEPEDIITLYDKKLKMNVQVSCPWDIKEYNAHVGGIVLMDCFIGR
;
A
#
# COMPACT_ATOMS: atom_id res chain seq x y z
N MET A 1 -5.25 -9.45 -13.20
CA MET A 1 -5.69 -8.16 -12.62
C MET A 1 -4.77 -7.07 -13.15
N PRO A 2 -5.32 -5.98 -13.71
CA PRO A 2 -4.55 -4.79 -14.08
C PRO A 2 -3.75 -4.22 -12.89
N ARG A 3 -2.70 -3.45 -13.18
CA ARG A 3 -1.95 -2.71 -12.16
C ARG A 3 -2.86 -1.62 -11.58
N GLY A 4 -2.90 -1.50 -10.26
CA GLY A 4 -3.77 -0.58 -9.53
C GLY A 4 -5.08 -1.19 -9.05
N THR A 5 -5.46 -2.39 -9.54
CA THR A 5 -6.63 -3.08 -8.99
C THR A 5 -6.40 -3.47 -7.54
N TYR A 6 -7.38 -3.21 -6.68
CA TYR A 6 -7.41 -3.72 -5.32
C TYR A 6 -8.80 -4.25 -4.93
N HIS A 7 -8.83 -4.98 -3.82
CA HIS A 7 -10.04 -5.31 -3.08
C HIS A 7 -9.75 -5.18 -1.59
N GLU A 8 -10.65 -4.55 -0.87
CA GLU A 8 -10.67 -4.52 0.60
C GLU A 8 -11.64 -5.59 1.14
N ASN A 9 -11.27 -6.23 2.25
CA ASN A 9 -12.18 -7.03 3.05
C ASN A 9 -12.08 -6.61 4.50
N VAL A 10 -13.22 -6.22 5.08
CA VAL A 10 -13.32 -5.83 6.48
C VAL A 10 -13.94 -6.99 7.28
N THR A 11 -13.37 -7.26 8.45
CA THR A 11 -13.87 -8.26 9.40
C THR A 11 -13.68 -7.78 10.82
N SER A 12 -14.37 -8.41 11.78
CA SER A 12 -14.22 -8.10 13.20
C SER A 12 -13.74 -9.35 13.95
N PHE A 13 -12.67 -9.22 14.73
CA PHE A 13 -12.16 -10.29 15.59
C PHE A 13 -11.98 -9.78 17.01
N GLN A 14 -12.60 -10.45 17.98
CA GLN A 14 -12.54 -10.08 19.41
C GLN A 14 -12.93 -8.61 19.70
N GLY A 15 -13.87 -8.05 18.92
CA GLY A 15 -14.31 -6.66 19.07
C GLY A 15 -13.39 -5.62 18.41
N MET A 16 -12.33 -6.06 17.72
CA MET A 16 -11.46 -5.21 16.91
C MET A 16 -11.83 -5.34 15.43
N GLU A 17 -11.95 -4.21 14.74
CA GLU A 17 -12.10 -4.18 13.29
C GLU A 17 -10.75 -4.38 12.62
N LEU A 18 -10.74 -5.25 11.62
CA LEU A 18 -9.59 -5.63 10.82
C LEU A 18 -9.95 -5.40 9.37
N THR A 19 -9.11 -4.68 8.64
CA THR A 19 -9.24 -4.51 7.20
C THR A 19 -8.04 -5.15 6.50
N VAL A 20 -8.32 -5.86 5.41
CA VAL A 20 -7.33 -6.49 4.56
C VAL A 20 -7.44 -5.95 3.16
N THR A 21 -6.40 -5.27 2.71
CA THR A 21 -6.29 -4.75 1.35
C THR A 21 -5.39 -5.65 0.52
N ASN A 22 -5.93 -6.17 -0.58
CA ASN A 22 -5.17 -6.88 -1.60
C ASN A 22 -5.00 -5.96 -2.82
N TRP A 23 -3.81 -5.40 -3.00
CA TRP A 23 -3.50 -4.44 -4.07
C TRP A 23 -2.49 -5.01 -5.07
N LYS A 24 -2.73 -4.77 -6.36
CA LYS A 24 -1.86 -5.22 -7.44
C LYS A 24 -0.99 -4.09 -7.99
N ASP A 25 0.26 -4.00 -7.54
CA ASP A 25 1.31 -3.23 -8.24
C ASP A 25 2.06 -4.14 -9.24
N ASN A 26 3.40 -4.12 -9.26
CA ASN A 26 4.23 -5.05 -10.02
C ASN A 26 3.96 -6.49 -9.56
N LYS A 27 3.85 -6.68 -8.24
CA LYS A 27 3.47 -7.93 -7.56
C LYS A 27 2.21 -7.69 -6.73
N GLN A 28 1.59 -8.78 -6.29
CA GLN A 28 0.45 -8.69 -5.39
C GLN A 28 0.95 -8.33 -3.99
N VAL A 29 0.30 -7.36 -3.37
CA VAL A 29 0.58 -6.87 -2.03
C VAL A 29 -0.66 -7.14 -1.19
N LEU A 30 -0.46 -7.77 -0.02
CA LEU A 30 -1.51 -7.98 0.95
C LEU A 30 -1.12 -7.21 2.21
N LEU A 31 -1.99 -6.31 2.66
CA LEU A 31 -1.81 -5.52 3.86
C LEU A 31 -2.98 -5.78 4.79
N LEU A 32 -2.67 -6.09 6.06
CA LEU A 32 -3.66 -6.21 7.13
C LEU A 32 -3.47 -5.01 8.06
N SER A 33 -4.55 -4.33 8.40
CA SER A 33 -4.56 -3.11 9.18
C SER A 33 -5.73 -3.12 10.17
N THR A 34 -5.52 -2.49 11.32
CA THR A 34 -6.56 -2.21 12.34
C THR A 34 -6.91 -0.72 12.41
N TYR A 35 -6.34 0.09 11.52
CA TYR A 35 -6.33 1.55 11.62
C TYR A 35 -6.92 2.22 10.37
N ALA A 36 -6.37 1.88 9.21
CA ALA A 36 -6.71 2.47 7.93
C ALA A 36 -7.05 1.39 6.90
N GLY A 37 -8.03 1.68 6.05
CA GLY A 37 -8.50 0.84 4.95
C GLY A 37 -8.14 1.42 3.58
N ASP A 38 -8.95 1.12 2.57
CA ASP A 38 -8.71 1.59 1.20
C ASP A 38 -9.07 3.06 0.95
N GLU A 39 -10.02 3.63 1.68
CA GLU A 39 -10.48 5.01 1.54
C GLU A 39 -9.69 6.03 2.41
N PRO A 40 -9.44 7.25 1.91
CA PRO A 40 -9.72 7.70 0.53
C PRO A 40 -8.70 7.14 -0.48
N GLU A 41 -9.20 6.65 -1.62
CA GLU A 41 -8.35 6.22 -2.74
C GLU A 41 -7.53 7.40 -3.27
N ASP A 42 -6.24 7.15 -3.55
CA ASP A 42 -5.35 8.13 -4.18
C ASP A 42 -4.86 7.62 -5.55
N ILE A 43 -4.35 8.53 -6.38
CA ILE A 43 -3.75 8.21 -7.67
C ILE A 43 -2.27 8.56 -7.61
N ILE A 44 -1.41 7.54 -7.65
CA ILE A 44 0.04 7.72 -7.63
C ILE A 44 0.64 7.51 -9.02
N THR A 45 1.73 8.23 -9.30
CA THR A 45 2.49 8.07 -10.54
C THR A 45 3.66 7.12 -10.30
N LEU A 46 3.68 5.99 -10.99
CA LEU A 46 4.74 4.99 -10.88
C LEU A 46 5.36 4.70 -12.24
N TYR A 47 6.67 4.47 -12.26
CA TYR A 47 7.35 4.02 -13.47
C TYR A 47 7.01 2.56 -13.75
N ASP A 48 6.59 2.24 -14.98
CA ASP A 48 6.40 0.89 -15.45
C ASP A 48 7.59 0.45 -16.31
N LYS A 49 8.32 -0.58 -15.86
CA LYS A 49 9.51 -1.06 -16.56
C LYS A 49 9.18 -1.72 -17.90
N LYS A 50 7.97 -2.27 -18.08
CA LYS A 50 7.56 -2.93 -19.33
C LYS A 50 7.16 -1.89 -20.37
N LEU A 51 6.43 -0.85 -19.95
CA LEU A 51 6.00 0.24 -20.84
C LEU A 51 7.06 1.34 -20.99
N LYS A 52 8.10 1.33 -20.14
CA LYS A 52 9.17 2.33 -20.07
C LYS A 52 8.67 3.77 -19.89
N MET A 53 7.53 3.92 -19.22
CA MET A 53 6.91 5.23 -18.98
C MET A 53 6.28 5.28 -17.60
N ASN A 54 5.97 6.50 -17.15
CA ASN A 54 5.18 6.72 -15.95
C ASN A 54 3.71 6.44 -16.22
N VAL A 55 3.07 5.72 -15.32
CA VAL A 55 1.65 5.38 -15.37
C VAL A 55 0.98 5.83 -14.07
N GLN A 56 -0.27 6.27 -14.20
CA GLN A 56 -1.13 6.58 -13.06
C GLN A 56 -1.78 5.29 -12.58
N VAL A 57 -1.70 5.04 -11.26
CA VAL A 57 -2.16 3.81 -10.63
C VAL A 57 -2.96 4.19 -9.39
N SER A 58 -4.17 3.63 -9.27
CA SER A 58 -4.96 3.68 -8.05
C SER A 58 -4.17 3.07 -6.89
N CYS A 59 -4.09 3.78 -5.77
CA CYS A 59 -3.41 3.36 -4.56
C CYS A 59 -4.38 3.50 -3.37
N PRO A 60 -4.71 2.39 -2.69
CA PRO A 60 -5.42 2.42 -1.42
C PRO A 60 -4.71 3.28 -0.37
N TRP A 61 -5.48 3.89 0.52
CA TRP A 61 -4.98 4.79 1.57
C TRP A 61 -4.00 4.09 2.52
N ASP A 62 -4.35 2.91 3.01
CA ASP A 62 -3.52 2.10 3.91
C ASP A 62 -2.13 1.76 3.34
N ILE A 63 -2.03 1.49 2.04
CA ILE A 63 -0.75 1.25 1.36
C ILE A 63 0.14 2.50 1.42
N LYS A 64 -0.45 3.68 1.20
CA LYS A 64 0.27 4.96 1.25
C LYS A 64 0.75 5.24 2.68
N GLU A 65 -0.14 5.06 3.64
CA GLU A 65 0.15 5.25 5.06
C GLU A 65 1.28 4.32 5.53
N TYR A 66 1.22 3.03 5.17
CA TYR A 66 2.27 2.06 5.47
C TYR A 66 3.63 2.51 4.93
N ASN A 67 3.68 2.90 3.65
CA ASN A 67 4.93 3.32 3.01
C ASN A 67 5.53 4.59 3.63
N ALA A 68 4.70 5.53 4.06
CA ALA A 68 5.16 6.74 4.75
C ALA A 68 5.87 6.40 6.08
N HIS A 69 5.34 5.42 6.82
CA HIS A 69 5.92 5.01 8.12
C HIS A 69 7.16 4.15 7.95
N VAL A 70 7.14 3.15 7.06
CA VAL A 70 8.30 2.26 6.84
C VAL A 70 9.49 3.02 6.27
N GLY A 71 9.26 4.03 5.43
CA GLY A 71 10.32 4.89 4.92
C GLY A 71 11.14 5.56 6.03
N GLY A 72 10.51 6.00 7.11
CA GLY A 72 11.20 6.59 8.27
C GLY A 72 12.13 5.62 8.99
N ILE A 73 11.70 4.36 9.16
CA ILE A 73 12.49 3.30 9.81
C ILE A 73 13.75 3.00 8.98
N VAL A 74 13.59 2.80 7.67
CA VAL A 74 14.72 2.48 6.77
C VAL A 74 15.73 3.62 6.71
N LEU A 75 15.26 4.87 6.71
CA LEU A 75 16.15 6.04 6.75
C LEU A 75 16.95 6.07 8.06
N MET A 76 16.30 5.82 9.20
CA MET A 76 16.97 5.77 10.50
C MET A 76 18.04 4.68 10.56
N ASP A 77 17.76 3.47 10.06
CA ASP A 77 18.74 2.39 9.96
C ASP A 77 19.96 2.78 9.12
N CYS A 78 19.75 3.53 8.02
CA CYS A 78 20.83 4.06 7.20
C CYS A 78 21.71 5.09 7.92
N PHE A 79 21.17 5.80 8.92
CA PHE A 79 21.94 6.75 9.74
C PHE A 79 22.73 6.08 10.87
N ILE A 80 22.22 4.97 11.43
CA ILE A 80 22.87 4.25 12.54
C ILE A 80 23.90 3.23 12.02
N GLY A 81 23.66 2.64 10.85
CA GLY A 81 24.55 1.66 10.23
C GLY A 81 25.78 2.24 9.53
N ARG A 82 26.19 3.47 9.86
CA ARG A 82 27.41 4.12 9.35
C ARG A 82 28.43 4.36 10.45
#